data_AF-A0A934B3F2-F1
#
_entry.id   AF-A0A934B3F2-F1
#
_cell.length_a   1.000
_cell.length_b   1.000
_cell.length_c   1.000
_cell.angle_alpha   90.00
_cell.angle_beta   90.00
_cell.angle_gamma   90.00
#
_symmetry.space_group_name_H-M   'P 1'
#
loop_
_entity.id
_entity.type
_entity.pdbx_description
1 polymer ?
#
loop_
_entity_poly.entity_id
_entity_poly.type
_entity_poly.pdbx_seq_one_letter_code
_entity_poly.pdbx_strand_id
1 'polypeptide(L)'
;RFEDDKDRVVKKQDGEYTYFASDICYHKDKLDRGFDTIIDIWGADHHGYIPRIRSVLEAFDLPKDKFKVILIQMVSLLRHGQPVQMSKRAGEFITLREVIDEVGPDITKFIFLTRKADSQLEFDIDVAKEQSAENPVFYVQYAFARISSLFRQAEEKGVKGQGSGGKGTNDLSALIEDEEILLIKKLLQYPMVFEGAALACEPHRITYYLQELAGVFHAYYYKHRIISDDNRLSLARLSLCEGVKIVLEEGLKLLGVSAPERM
;
A
#
# COMPACT_ATOMS: atom_id res chain seq x y z
N ARG A 1 -13.03 -31.67 -20.36
CA ARG A 1 -11.83 -32.00 -19.55
C ARG A 1 -11.24 -30.66 -19.12
N PHE A 2 -11.15 -30.39 -17.82
CA PHE A 2 -10.86 -29.06 -17.26
C PHE A 2 -9.36 -28.79 -17.03
N GLU A 3 -8.49 -29.04 -18.02
CA GLU A 3 -7.04 -28.72 -17.97
C GLU A 3 -6.19 -29.27 -16.78
N ASP A 4 -6.74 -30.08 -15.84
CA ASP A 4 -5.96 -30.74 -14.79
C ASP A 4 -5.19 -31.97 -15.33
N ASP A 5 -4.02 -32.26 -14.74
CA ASP A 5 -3.10 -33.30 -15.20
C ASP A 5 -3.52 -34.72 -14.77
N LYS A 6 -4.39 -34.86 -13.76
CA LYS A 6 -4.89 -36.15 -13.26
C LYS A 6 -6.15 -36.00 -12.41
N ASP A 7 -6.85 -37.12 -12.22
CA ASP A 7 -7.95 -37.21 -11.27
C ASP A 7 -7.44 -37.05 -9.83
N ARG A 8 -8.15 -36.23 -9.05
CA ARG A 8 -7.78 -35.87 -7.69
C ARG A 8 -8.66 -36.60 -6.67
N VAL A 9 -8.02 -37.16 -5.66
CA VAL A 9 -8.73 -37.84 -4.56
C VAL A 9 -9.38 -36.80 -3.65
N VAL A 10 -10.71 -36.80 -3.61
CA VAL A 10 -11.51 -35.95 -2.71
C VAL A 10 -11.83 -36.70 -1.40
N LYS A 11 -12.06 -38.01 -1.49
CA LYS A 11 -12.32 -38.88 -0.34
C LYS A 11 -11.41 -40.11 -0.41
N LYS A 12 -10.71 -40.40 0.67
CA LYS A 12 -9.83 -41.57 0.82
C LYS A 12 -10.66 -42.86 0.99
N GLN A 13 -10.00 -44.01 0.88
CA GLN A 13 -10.64 -45.32 1.06
C GLN A 13 -11.14 -45.56 2.50
N ASP A 14 -10.48 -44.96 3.50
CA ASP A 14 -10.88 -45.01 4.91
C ASP A 14 -12.11 -44.14 5.23
N GLY A 15 -12.61 -43.37 4.25
CA GLY A 15 -13.76 -42.49 4.38
C GLY A 15 -13.42 -41.05 4.77
N GLU A 16 -12.16 -40.74 5.08
CA GLU A 16 -11.74 -39.37 5.37
C GLU A 16 -11.69 -38.49 4.11
N TYR A 17 -11.97 -37.20 4.28
CA TYR A 17 -11.83 -36.20 3.24
C TYR A 17 -10.40 -35.66 3.16
N THR A 18 -9.97 -35.30 1.95
CA THR A 18 -8.66 -34.67 1.73
C THR A 18 -8.75 -33.16 1.93
N TYR A 19 -7.61 -32.47 2.11
CA TYR A 19 -7.58 -31.00 2.10
C TYR A 19 -8.20 -30.41 0.83
N PHE A 20 -8.04 -31.10 -0.31
CA PHE A 20 -8.65 -30.69 -1.56
C PHE A 20 -10.19 -30.70 -1.50
N ALA A 21 -10.81 -31.63 -0.77
CA ALA A 21 -12.25 -31.61 -0.53
C ALA A 21 -12.68 -30.35 0.22
N SER A 22 -11.93 -29.97 1.26
CA SER A 22 -12.18 -28.74 2.02
C SER A 22 -12.04 -27.50 1.13
N ASP A 23 -11.02 -27.46 0.27
CA ASP A 23 -10.82 -26.35 -0.66
C ASP A 23 -11.95 -26.25 -1.69
N ILE A 24 -12.42 -27.38 -2.24
CA ILE A 24 -13.58 -27.42 -3.13
C ILE A 24 -14.81 -26.84 -2.43
N CYS A 25 -15.12 -27.34 -1.23
CA CYS A 25 -16.29 -26.88 -0.47
C CYS A 25 -16.20 -25.39 -0.13
N TYR A 26 -15.02 -24.89 0.24
CA TYR A 26 -14.83 -23.48 0.57
C TYR A 26 -14.98 -22.58 -0.66
N HIS A 27 -14.47 -23.01 -1.81
CA HIS A 27 -14.66 -22.27 -3.06
C HIS A 27 -16.13 -22.28 -3.52
N LYS A 28 -16.83 -23.41 -3.35
CA LYS A 28 -18.27 -23.48 -3.61
C LYS A 28 -19.07 -22.55 -2.70
N ASP A 29 -18.73 -22.50 -1.41
CA ASP A 29 -19.34 -21.58 -0.45
C ASP A 29 -19.12 -20.09 -0.84
N LYS A 30 -17.94 -19.72 -1.35
CA LYS A 30 -17.72 -18.36 -1.88
C LYS A 30 -18.69 -18.05 -3.02
N LEU A 31 -18.91 -18.98 -3.95
CA LEU A 31 -19.84 -18.80 -5.06
C LEU A 31 -21.30 -18.75 -4.59
N ASP A 32 -21.67 -19.59 -3.63
CA ASP A 32 -23.03 -19.62 -3.07
C ASP A 32 -23.38 -18.35 -2.30
N ARG A 33 -22.38 -17.66 -1.74
CA ARG A 33 -22.52 -16.31 -1.18
C ARG A 33 -22.69 -15.21 -2.23
N GLY A 34 -22.59 -15.54 -3.52
CA GLY A 34 -22.80 -14.62 -4.65
C GLY A 34 -21.55 -13.86 -5.09
N PHE A 35 -20.35 -14.26 -4.65
CA PHE A 35 -19.12 -13.63 -5.14
C PHE A 35 -18.82 -14.04 -6.58
N ASP A 36 -18.64 -13.05 -7.45
CA ASP A 36 -18.40 -13.26 -8.89
C ASP A 36 -16.91 -13.21 -9.27
N THR A 37 -16.05 -12.89 -8.31
CA THR A 37 -14.60 -12.74 -8.46
C THR A 37 -13.95 -13.31 -7.21
N ILE A 38 -13.00 -14.25 -7.38
CA ILE A 38 -12.27 -14.89 -6.29
C ILE A 38 -10.79 -14.51 -6.42
N ILE A 39 -10.26 -13.88 -5.37
CA ILE A 39 -8.85 -13.52 -5.25
C ILE A 39 -8.27 -14.28 -4.06
N ASP A 40 -7.36 -15.19 -4.34
CA ASP A 40 -6.68 -15.99 -3.34
C ASP A 40 -5.21 -15.54 -3.22
N ILE A 41 -4.70 -15.42 -1.99
CA ILE A 41 -3.32 -15.02 -1.69
C ILE A 41 -2.61 -16.22 -1.07
N TRP A 42 -1.64 -16.80 -1.77
CA TRP A 42 -0.95 -18.02 -1.35
C TRP A 42 0.57 -17.84 -1.35
N GLY A 43 1.29 -18.69 -0.61
CA GLY A 43 2.74 -18.79 -0.74
C GLY A 43 3.16 -19.28 -2.13
N ALA A 44 4.30 -18.81 -2.64
CA ALA A 44 4.83 -19.20 -3.94
C ALA A 44 5.03 -20.72 -4.13
N ASP A 45 5.20 -21.46 -3.05
CA ASP A 45 5.26 -22.93 -3.01
C ASP A 45 3.96 -23.62 -3.45
N HIS A 46 2.83 -22.90 -3.46
CA HIS A 46 1.52 -23.41 -3.86
C HIS A 46 1.20 -23.20 -5.36
N HIS A 47 2.14 -22.73 -6.18
CA HIS A 47 1.88 -22.45 -7.61
C HIS A 47 1.29 -23.66 -8.37
N GLY A 48 1.78 -24.87 -8.09
CA GLY A 48 1.32 -26.11 -8.73
C GLY A 48 -0.08 -26.56 -8.30
N TYR A 49 -0.68 -25.88 -7.31
CA TYR A 49 -2.04 -26.11 -6.86
C TYR A 49 -3.06 -25.29 -7.64
N ILE A 50 -2.63 -24.19 -8.28
CA ILE A 50 -3.50 -23.25 -9.00
C ILE A 50 -4.35 -23.94 -10.07
N PRO A 51 -3.79 -24.80 -10.96
CA PRO A 51 -4.60 -25.43 -11.99
C PRO A 51 -5.76 -26.25 -11.40
N ARG A 52 -5.54 -26.91 -10.25
CA ARG A 52 -6.53 -27.78 -9.60
C ARG A 52 -7.76 -27.01 -9.15
N ILE A 53 -7.55 -25.89 -8.45
CA ILE A 53 -8.65 -25.04 -7.98
C ILE A 53 -9.33 -24.34 -9.15
N ARG A 54 -8.56 -23.94 -10.17
CA ARG A 54 -9.11 -23.38 -11.41
C ARG A 54 -10.07 -24.36 -12.08
N SER A 55 -9.70 -25.63 -12.22
CA SER A 55 -10.57 -26.68 -12.78
C SER A 55 -11.85 -26.88 -11.97
N VAL A 56 -11.78 -26.81 -10.65
CA VAL A 56 -12.94 -26.91 -9.76
C VAL A 56 -13.90 -25.73 -9.96
N LEU A 57 -13.36 -24.51 -10.01
CA LEU A 57 -14.15 -23.30 -10.20
C LEU A 57 -14.79 -23.25 -11.60
N GLU A 58 -14.08 -23.71 -12.63
CA GLU A 58 -14.65 -23.89 -13.97
C GLU A 58 -15.79 -24.92 -13.97
N ALA A 59 -15.68 -26.00 -13.18
CA ALA A 59 -16.76 -26.97 -13.02
C ALA A 59 -17.96 -26.43 -12.22
N PHE A 60 -17.79 -25.31 -11.51
CA PHE A 60 -18.86 -24.53 -10.89
C PHE A 60 -19.28 -23.31 -11.72
N ASP A 61 -18.97 -23.32 -13.03
CA ASP A 61 -19.36 -22.30 -14.00
C ASP A 61 -18.75 -20.90 -13.76
N LEU A 62 -17.67 -20.78 -12.99
CA LEU A 62 -16.94 -19.52 -12.83
C LEU A 62 -16.02 -19.27 -14.05
N PRO A 63 -16.09 -18.10 -14.71
CA PRO A 63 -15.18 -17.75 -15.79
C PRO A 63 -13.70 -17.69 -15.35
N LYS A 64 -12.77 -18.10 -16.24
CA LYS A 64 -11.33 -18.21 -15.91
C LYS A 64 -10.69 -16.90 -15.46
N ASP A 65 -11.17 -15.76 -15.96
CA ASP A 65 -10.68 -14.41 -15.65
C ASP A 65 -11.17 -13.89 -14.28
N LYS A 66 -12.19 -14.54 -13.71
CA LYS A 66 -12.74 -14.23 -12.39
C LYS A 66 -12.00 -14.92 -11.23
N PHE A 67 -11.11 -15.87 -11.52
CA PHE A 67 -10.23 -16.47 -10.51
C PHE A 67 -8.79 -15.97 -10.64
N LYS A 68 -8.35 -15.20 -9.64
CA LYS A 68 -6.99 -14.66 -9.52
C LYS A 68 -6.28 -15.29 -8.33
N VAL A 69 -5.03 -15.69 -8.52
CA VAL A 69 -4.14 -16.13 -7.44
C VAL A 69 -2.95 -15.20 -7.39
N ILE A 70 -2.73 -14.60 -6.23
CA ILE A 70 -1.56 -13.76 -5.92
C ILE A 70 -0.59 -14.63 -5.14
N LEU A 71 0.58 -14.90 -5.72
CA LEU A 71 1.64 -15.64 -5.06
C LEU A 71 2.55 -14.68 -4.31
N ILE A 72 2.61 -14.82 -2.99
CA ILE A 72 3.54 -14.09 -2.13
C ILE A 72 4.85 -14.86 -1.98
N GLN A 73 5.98 -14.16 -2.13
CA GLN A 73 7.31 -14.73 -1.87
C GLN A 73 7.65 -14.71 -0.38
N MET A 74 8.66 -15.49 -0.02
CA MET A 74 9.24 -15.44 1.33
C MET A 74 9.96 -14.11 1.55
N VAL A 75 9.88 -13.62 2.79
CA VAL A 75 10.57 -12.42 3.25
C VAL A 75 11.84 -12.82 4.00
N SER A 76 12.94 -12.17 3.67
CA SER A 76 14.21 -12.29 4.39
C SER A 76 14.32 -11.17 5.41
N LEU A 77 14.48 -11.51 6.68
CA LEU A 77 14.73 -10.54 7.74
C LEU A 77 16.22 -10.24 7.85
N LEU A 78 16.58 -8.97 7.92
CA LEU A 78 17.94 -8.49 8.13
C LEU A 78 18.02 -7.67 9.44
N ARG A 79 19.20 -7.67 10.04
CA ARG A 79 19.63 -6.69 11.06
C ARG A 79 20.99 -6.14 10.67
N HIS A 80 21.13 -4.82 10.64
CA HIS A 80 22.34 -4.14 10.16
C HIS A 80 22.85 -4.68 8.81
N GLY A 81 21.95 -4.93 7.86
CA GLY A 81 22.24 -5.48 6.54
C GLY A 81 22.67 -6.95 6.52
N GLN A 82 22.63 -7.66 7.66
CA GLN A 82 22.99 -9.06 7.77
C GLN A 82 21.76 -9.95 7.96
N PRO A 83 21.64 -11.10 7.27
CA PRO A 83 20.53 -12.02 7.47
C PRO A 83 20.42 -12.49 8.91
N VAL A 84 19.22 -12.40 9.47
CA VAL A 84 18.93 -12.99 10.77
C VAL A 84 18.98 -14.51 10.62
N GLN A 85 19.94 -15.17 11.28
CA GLN A 85 20.04 -16.62 11.24
C GLN A 85 18.95 -17.27 12.09
N MET A 86 18.08 -18.07 11.44
CA MET A 86 17.13 -18.92 12.15
C MET A 86 17.87 -20.09 12.82
N SER A 87 17.82 -20.18 14.15
CA SER A 87 18.43 -21.28 14.90
C SER A 87 17.51 -22.50 14.91
N LYS A 88 17.78 -23.49 14.04
CA LYS A 88 17.07 -24.79 14.04
C LYS A 88 17.22 -25.59 15.34
N ARG A 89 18.19 -25.23 16.21
CA ARG A 89 18.48 -25.96 17.46
C ARG A 89 17.86 -25.33 18.71
N ALA A 90 17.59 -24.02 18.69
CA ALA A 90 16.95 -23.32 19.80
C ALA A 90 15.45 -23.09 19.61
N GLY A 91 14.92 -23.30 18.40
CA GLY A 91 13.51 -23.00 18.09
C GLY A 91 13.21 -21.50 18.05
N GLU A 92 14.25 -20.65 18.00
CA GLU A 92 14.10 -19.21 17.85
C GLU A 92 13.81 -18.88 16.38
N PHE A 93 12.53 -18.70 16.06
CA PHE A 93 12.05 -18.04 14.85
C PHE A 93 11.54 -16.66 15.24
N ILE A 94 11.92 -15.63 14.48
CA ILE A 94 11.32 -14.30 14.68
C ILE A 94 9.88 -14.37 14.20
N THR A 95 8.95 -14.13 15.11
CA THR A 95 7.53 -14.07 14.77
C THR A 95 7.19 -12.74 14.10
N LEU A 96 6.14 -12.72 13.27
CA LEU A 96 5.61 -11.45 12.76
C LEU A 96 5.19 -10.51 13.90
N ARG A 97 4.76 -11.06 15.04
CA ARG A 97 4.42 -10.27 16.23
C ARG A 97 5.65 -9.56 16.79
N GLU A 98 6.78 -10.24 16.93
CA GLU A 98 8.03 -9.61 17.38
C GLU A 98 8.47 -8.47 16.44
N VAL A 99 8.37 -8.67 15.12
CA VAL A 99 8.65 -7.59 14.15
C VAL A 99 7.73 -6.40 14.38
N ILE A 100 6.42 -6.63 14.52
CA ILE A 100 5.43 -5.56 14.75
C ILE A 100 5.67 -4.87 16.09
N ASP A 101 5.99 -5.60 17.16
CA ASP A 101 6.25 -5.02 18.48
C ASP A 101 7.52 -4.16 18.46
N GLU A 102 8.47 -4.49 17.59
CA GLU A 102 9.76 -3.83 17.50
C GLU A 102 9.77 -2.59 16.59
N VAL A 103 9.06 -2.61 15.45
CA VAL A 103 9.04 -1.48 14.49
C VAL A 103 7.67 -0.81 14.35
N GLY A 104 6.62 -1.42 14.88
CA GLY A 104 5.26 -0.92 14.78
C GLY A 104 4.49 -1.46 13.56
N PRO A 105 3.15 -1.42 13.62
CA PRO A 105 2.29 -2.00 12.58
C PRO A 105 2.32 -1.21 11.26
N ASP A 106 2.47 0.12 11.32
CA ASP A 106 2.49 0.99 10.15
C ASP A 106 3.72 0.76 9.28
N ILE A 107 4.90 0.76 9.91
CA ILE A 107 6.18 0.44 9.27
C ILE A 107 6.13 -0.96 8.67
N THR A 108 5.64 -1.93 9.44
CA THR A 108 5.51 -3.31 8.96
C THR A 108 4.63 -3.38 7.70
N LYS A 109 3.40 -2.86 7.74
CA LYS A 109 2.49 -2.88 6.58
C LYS A 109 3.09 -2.18 5.38
N PHE A 110 3.64 -0.98 5.57
CA PHE A 110 4.18 -0.20 4.48
C PHE A 110 5.33 -0.93 3.79
N ILE A 111 6.33 -1.42 4.55
CA ILE A 111 7.51 -2.13 4.01
C ILE A 111 7.10 -3.39 3.25
N PHE A 112 6.19 -4.22 3.81
CA PHE A 112 5.68 -5.41 3.13
C PHE A 112 4.97 -5.09 1.81
N LEU A 113 4.42 -3.88 1.68
CA LEU A 113 3.77 -3.41 0.47
C LEU A 113 4.72 -2.65 -0.46
N THR A 114 6.01 -2.46 -0.15
CA THR A 114 6.96 -1.76 -1.05
C THR A 114 7.52 -2.61 -2.19
N ARG A 115 7.06 -3.85 -2.34
CA ARG A 115 7.48 -4.76 -3.40
C ARG A 115 6.26 -5.46 -3.99
N LYS A 116 6.41 -5.89 -5.25
CA LYS A 116 5.44 -6.76 -5.89
C LYS A 116 5.36 -8.07 -5.12
N ALA A 117 4.16 -8.64 -5.00
CA ALA A 117 3.91 -9.83 -4.20
C ALA A 117 4.78 -11.03 -4.61
N ASP A 118 5.06 -11.17 -5.91
CA ASP A 118 5.86 -12.27 -6.48
C ASP A 118 7.38 -12.01 -6.44
N SER A 119 7.83 -10.91 -5.82
CA SER A 119 9.23 -10.54 -5.69
C SER A 119 9.74 -10.78 -4.27
N GLN A 120 11.01 -11.16 -4.14
CA GLN A 120 11.64 -11.28 -2.82
C GLN A 120 11.68 -9.91 -2.13
N LEU A 121 11.48 -9.92 -0.82
CA LEU A 121 11.56 -8.74 0.04
C LEU A 121 12.61 -8.99 1.11
N GLU A 122 13.58 -8.08 1.20
CA GLU A 122 14.47 -7.96 2.34
C GLU A 122 13.90 -6.89 3.28
N PHE A 123 13.67 -7.27 4.53
CA PHE A 123 13.18 -6.37 5.58
C PHE A 123 14.30 -6.19 6.60
N ASP A 124 14.97 -5.04 6.56
CA ASP A 124 15.94 -4.67 7.58
C ASP A 124 15.24 -3.98 8.76
N ILE A 125 15.28 -4.64 9.92
CA ILE A 125 14.59 -4.18 11.13
C ILE A 125 15.19 -2.88 11.66
N ASP A 126 16.51 -2.67 11.50
CA ASP A 126 17.19 -1.51 12.05
C ASP A 126 16.93 -0.28 11.17
N VAL A 127 17.01 -0.42 9.85
CA VAL A 127 16.62 0.65 8.91
C VAL A 127 15.16 1.06 9.11
N ALA A 128 14.28 0.08 9.33
CA ALA A 128 12.86 0.31 9.56
C ALA A 128 12.56 1.13 10.83
N LYS A 129 13.47 1.16 11.82
CA LYS A 129 13.34 1.98 13.04
C LYS A 129 13.85 3.40 12.88
N GLU A 130 14.68 3.66 11.88
CA GLU A 130 15.28 4.97 11.73
C GLU A 130 14.22 6.01 11.35
N GLN A 131 14.29 7.18 11.98
CA GLN A 131 13.54 8.37 11.58
C GLN A 131 14.33 9.14 10.53
N SER A 132 14.62 8.46 9.41
CA SER A 132 15.45 8.96 8.33
C SER A 132 14.73 8.87 6.99
N ALA A 133 15.29 9.50 5.96
CA ALA A 133 14.75 9.42 4.60
C ALA A 133 14.83 8.00 4.01
N GLU A 134 15.68 7.14 4.58
CA GLU A 134 15.80 5.72 4.19
C GLU A 134 14.58 4.90 4.66
N ASN A 135 13.83 5.37 5.65
CA ASN A 135 12.59 4.76 6.08
C ASN A 135 11.40 5.30 5.24
N PRO A 136 10.85 4.50 4.31
CA PRO A 136 9.91 5.01 3.32
C PRO A 136 8.57 5.41 3.93
N VAL A 137 8.14 4.79 5.04
CA VAL A 137 6.89 5.19 5.70
C VAL A 137 7.07 6.47 6.50
N PHE A 138 8.19 6.62 7.20
CA PHE A 138 8.52 7.84 7.92
C PHE A 138 8.59 9.01 6.95
N TYR A 139 9.23 8.81 5.80
CA TYR A 139 9.36 9.83 4.76
C TYR A 139 8.01 10.37 4.26
N VAL A 140 7.03 9.48 4.06
CA VAL A 140 5.67 9.81 3.61
C VAL A 140 4.84 10.43 4.73
N GLN A 141 4.82 9.82 5.92
CA GLN A 141 4.08 10.33 7.08
C GLN A 141 4.59 11.72 7.49
N TYR A 142 5.90 11.95 7.41
CA TYR A 142 6.50 13.23 7.73
C TYR A 142 6.08 14.34 6.75
N ALA A 143 5.90 14.04 5.47
CA ALA A 143 5.31 14.98 4.51
C ALA A 143 3.90 15.39 4.94
N PHE A 144 3.06 14.42 5.32
CA PHE A 144 1.69 14.66 5.80
C PHE A 144 1.67 15.50 7.10
N ALA A 145 2.52 15.16 8.08
CA ALA A 145 2.64 15.90 9.33
C ALA A 145 3.10 17.34 9.11
N ARG A 146 4.05 17.54 8.18
CA ARG A 146 4.57 18.86 7.81
C ARG A 146 3.49 19.73 7.17
N ILE A 147 2.70 19.18 6.24
CA ILE A 147 1.56 19.90 5.65
C ILE A 147 0.53 20.26 6.72
N SER A 148 0.23 19.32 7.61
CA SER A 148 -0.69 19.57 8.74
C SER A 148 -0.18 20.70 9.65
N SER A 149 1.14 20.80 9.84
CA SER A 149 1.78 21.91 10.56
C SER A 149 1.66 23.25 9.83
N LEU A 150 1.81 23.26 8.50
CA LEU A 150 1.61 24.47 7.70
C LEU A 150 0.21 25.05 7.85
N PHE A 151 -0.82 24.20 7.84
CA PHE A 151 -2.20 24.67 8.02
C PHE A 151 -2.41 25.32 9.39
N ARG A 152 -1.86 24.73 10.46
CA ARG A 152 -1.88 25.34 11.81
C ARG A 152 -1.17 26.70 11.83
N GLN A 153 0.01 26.80 11.22
CA GLN A 153 0.76 28.06 11.14
C GLN A 153 0.01 29.13 10.32
N ALA A 154 -0.69 28.73 9.25
CA ALA A 154 -1.49 29.64 8.44
C ALA A 154 -2.66 30.20 9.26
N GLU A 155 -3.35 29.36 10.03
CA GLU A 155 -4.41 29.77 10.94
C GLU A 155 -3.92 30.76 12.00
N GLU A 156 -2.79 30.48 12.64
CA GLU A 156 -2.16 31.36 13.64
C GLU A 156 -1.79 32.73 13.08
N LYS A 157 -1.33 32.78 11.82
CA LYS A 157 -0.98 34.02 11.11
C LYS A 157 -2.18 34.74 10.49
N GLY A 158 -3.39 34.20 10.65
CA GLY A 158 -4.59 34.77 10.06
C GLY A 158 -4.66 34.65 8.53
N VAL A 159 -3.83 33.80 7.93
CA VAL A 159 -3.89 33.43 6.50
C VAL A 159 -5.05 32.46 6.33
N LYS A 160 -6.27 33.00 6.37
CA LYS A 160 -7.49 32.23 6.22
C LYS A 160 -7.90 32.21 4.75
N GLY A 161 -7.80 31.04 4.13
CA GLY A 161 -8.62 30.75 2.96
C GLY A 161 -10.09 30.67 3.37
N GLN A 162 -11.01 30.60 2.40
CA GLN A 162 -12.41 30.30 2.71
C GLN A 162 -12.55 28.84 3.17
N GLY A 163 -12.18 28.55 4.41
CA GLY A 163 -12.47 27.31 5.15
C GLY A 163 -11.93 26.00 4.54
N SER A 164 -11.26 25.22 5.36
CA SER A 164 -11.18 23.76 5.21
C SER A 164 -12.61 23.19 5.11
N GLY A 165 -13.11 23.03 3.87
CA GLY A 165 -14.49 22.63 3.56
C GLY A 165 -15.22 23.45 2.49
N GLY A 166 -14.65 24.58 2.03
CA GLY A 166 -15.22 25.38 0.93
C GLY A 166 -14.69 24.91 -0.44
N LYS A 167 -15.59 24.62 -1.38
CA LYS A 167 -15.22 24.38 -2.79
C LYS A 167 -14.29 25.49 -3.28
N GLY A 168 -13.08 25.13 -3.73
CA GLY A 168 -11.97 26.03 -4.07
C GLY A 168 -12.37 27.35 -4.74
N THR A 169 -12.35 28.42 -3.97
CA THR A 169 -12.53 29.81 -4.45
C THR A 169 -11.21 30.58 -4.49
N ASN A 170 -10.09 29.97 -4.12
CA ASN A 170 -8.79 30.64 -4.14
C ASN A 170 -8.30 30.76 -5.58
N ASP A 171 -7.74 31.92 -5.91
CA ASP A 171 -7.14 32.16 -7.21
C ASP A 171 -5.82 31.36 -7.35
N LEU A 172 -5.87 30.31 -8.15
CA LEU A 172 -4.71 29.44 -8.42
C LEU A 172 -3.80 29.97 -9.53
N SER A 173 -4.15 31.08 -10.20
CA SER A 173 -3.33 31.64 -11.29
C SER A 173 -1.96 32.17 -10.83
N ALA A 174 -1.76 32.31 -9.52
CA ALA A 174 -0.47 32.63 -8.92
C ALA A 174 0.51 31.44 -8.88
N LEU A 175 0.04 30.21 -9.15
CA LEU A 175 0.88 29.01 -9.24
C LEU A 175 1.52 28.94 -10.64
N ILE A 176 2.74 29.44 -10.75
CA ILE A 176 3.46 29.57 -12.04
C ILE A 176 4.82 28.89 -12.03
N GLU A 177 5.32 28.46 -10.87
CA GLU A 177 6.64 27.88 -10.74
C GLU A 177 6.66 26.43 -11.25
N ASP A 178 7.78 26.01 -11.84
CA ASP A 178 7.92 24.67 -12.42
C ASP A 178 7.64 23.56 -11.38
N GLU A 179 8.04 23.74 -10.13
CA GLU A 179 7.77 22.79 -9.05
C GLU A 179 6.28 22.72 -8.67
N GLU A 180 5.54 23.83 -8.77
CA GLU A 180 4.09 23.86 -8.51
C GLU A 180 3.36 23.08 -9.60
N ILE A 181 3.73 23.31 -10.87
CA ILE A 181 3.20 22.57 -12.02
C ILE A 181 3.53 21.08 -11.92
N LEU A 182 4.74 20.73 -11.45
CA LEU A 182 5.14 19.35 -11.22
C LEU A 182 4.26 18.66 -10.17
N LEU A 183 3.98 19.32 -9.04
CA LEU A 183 3.07 18.80 -8.03
C LEU A 183 1.65 18.62 -8.57
N ILE A 184 1.11 19.61 -9.29
CA ILE A 184 -0.22 19.52 -9.91
C ILE A 184 -0.31 18.31 -10.83
N LYS A 185 0.69 18.14 -11.71
CA LYS A 185 0.76 16.96 -12.60
C LYS A 185 0.81 15.65 -11.82
N LYS A 186 1.57 15.60 -10.72
CA LYS A 186 1.66 14.40 -9.87
C LYS A 186 0.29 14.07 -9.26
N LEU A 187 -0.39 15.06 -8.67
CA LEU A 187 -1.73 14.89 -8.09
C LEU A 187 -2.75 14.39 -9.11
N LEU A 188 -2.73 14.93 -10.33
CA LEU A 188 -3.63 14.49 -11.41
C LEU A 188 -3.37 13.04 -11.86
N GLN A 189 -2.19 12.48 -11.62
CA GLN A 189 -1.88 11.08 -11.95
C GLN A 189 -2.46 10.10 -10.91
N TYR A 190 -2.75 10.54 -9.69
CA TYR A 190 -3.18 9.65 -8.60
C TYR A 190 -4.36 8.74 -8.95
N PRO A 191 -5.47 9.24 -9.56
CA PRO A 191 -6.62 8.39 -9.88
C PRO A 191 -6.26 7.25 -10.84
N MET A 192 -5.40 7.52 -11.83
CA MET A 192 -4.93 6.50 -12.77
C MET A 192 -4.03 5.46 -12.11
N VAL A 193 -3.15 5.89 -11.20
CA VAL A 193 -2.29 4.98 -10.43
C VAL A 193 -3.14 4.10 -9.52
N PHE A 194 -4.13 4.68 -8.85
CA PHE A 194 -5.07 3.97 -8.01
C PHE A 194 -5.86 2.90 -8.78
N GLU A 195 -6.47 3.28 -9.91
CA GLU A 195 -7.23 2.37 -10.76
C GLU A 195 -6.33 1.23 -11.28
N GLY A 196 -5.12 1.56 -11.75
CA GLY A 196 -4.15 0.58 -12.21
C GLY A 196 -3.72 -0.40 -11.10
N ALA A 197 -3.51 0.09 -9.87
CA ALA A 197 -3.17 -0.74 -8.72
C ALA A 197 -4.33 -1.67 -8.34
N ALA A 198 -5.57 -1.18 -8.35
CA ALA A 198 -6.76 -1.96 -8.03
C ALA A 198 -7.01 -3.07 -9.05
N LEU A 199 -6.98 -2.75 -10.36
CA LEU A 199 -7.22 -3.73 -11.42
C LEU A 199 -6.16 -4.85 -11.45
N ALA A 200 -4.91 -4.48 -11.21
CA ALA A 200 -3.78 -5.41 -11.17
C ALA A 200 -3.65 -6.15 -9.84
N CYS A 201 -4.37 -5.74 -8.79
CA CYS A 201 -4.17 -6.19 -7.41
C CYS A 201 -2.73 -5.95 -6.91
N GLU A 202 -2.18 -4.78 -7.25
CA GLU A 202 -0.78 -4.39 -7.01
C GLU A 202 -0.68 -3.17 -6.07
N PRO A 203 -0.92 -3.34 -4.76
CA PRO A 203 -0.89 -2.23 -3.79
C PRO A 203 0.46 -1.52 -3.70
N HIS A 204 1.56 -2.18 -4.08
CA HIS A 204 2.89 -1.59 -4.07
C HIS A 204 3.04 -0.37 -4.97
N ARG A 205 2.25 -0.26 -6.04
CA ARG A 205 2.21 0.95 -6.88
C ARG A 205 1.82 2.19 -6.09
N ILE A 206 0.94 2.04 -5.09
CA ILE A 206 0.53 3.14 -4.20
C ILE A 206 1.71 3.55 -3.32
N THR A 207 2.46 2.60 -2.75
CA THR A 207 3.63 2.92 -1.92
C THR A 207 4.69 3.70 -2.68
N TYR A 208 4.95 3.35 -3.95
CA TYR A 208 5.90 4.07 -4.80
C TYR A 208 5.40 5.46 -5.13
N TYR A 209 4.13 5.58 -5.53
CA TYR A 209 3.54 6.86 -5.83
C TYR A 209 3.55 7.82 -4.63
N LEU A 210 3.24 7.34 -3.42
CA LEU A 210 3.27 8.16 -2.22
C LEU A 210 4.68 8.63 -1.86
N GLN A 211 5.69 7.77 -2.00
CA GLN A 211 7.09 8.14 -1.80
C GLN A 211 7.54 9.21 -2.81
N GLU A 212 7.19 9.04 -4.08
CA GLU A 212 7.51 10.02 -5.13
C GLU A 212 6.79 11.35 -4.88
N LEU A 213 5.51 11.33 -4.52
CA LEU A 213 4.75 12.54 -4.19
C LEU A 213 5.35 13.26 -2.97
N ALA A 214 5.69 12.52 -1.92
CA ALA A 214 6.39 13.06 -0.75
C ALA A 214 7.72 13.70 -1.15
N GLY A 215 8.51 13.06 -2.02
CA GLY A 215 9.78 13.58 -2.49
C GLY A 215 9.64 14.90 -3.27
N VAL A 216 8.70 14.95 -4.21
CA VAL A 216 8.38 16.19 -4.95
C VAL A 216 7.92 17.29 -3.99
N PHE A 217 7.07 16.96 -3.00
CA PHE A 217 6.61 17.91 -2.00
C PHE A 217 7.75 18.43 -1.12
N HIS A 218 8.64 17.57 -0.63
CA HIS A 218 9.77 17.97 0.22
C HIS A 218 10.71 18.93 -0.52
N ALA A 219 10.99 18.66 -1.79
CA ALA A 219 11.78 19.56 -2.64
C ALA A 219 11.09 20.93 -2.83
N TYR A 220 9.79 20.91 -3.14
CA TYR A 220 8.97 22.12 -3.27
C TYR A 220 8.96 22.96 -1.98
N TYR A 221 8.71 22.31 -0.83
CA TYR A 221 8.68 22.95 0.48
C TYR A 221 10.02 23.62 0.85
N TYR A 222 11.14 22.96 0.50
CA TYR A 222 12.46 23.50 0.76
C TYR A 222 12.77 24.74 -0.10
N LYS A 223 12.37 24.71 -1.38
CA LYS A 223 12.66 25.78 -2.34
C LYS A 223 11.74 26.99 -2.18
N HIS A 224 10.46 26.75 -1.88
CA HIS A 224 9.42 27.78 -1.92
C HIS A 224 8.82 28.04 -0.54
N ARG A 225 8.83 29.32 -0.13
CA ARG A 225 8.13 29.74 1.07
C ARG A 225 6.62 29.73 0.80
N ILE A 226 5.90 28.83 1.47
CA ILE A 226 4.45 28.63 1.29
C ILE A 226 3.64 29.75 1.96
N ILE A 227 3.99 30.15 3.19
CA ILE A 227 3.35 31.25 3.90
C ILE A 227 4.27 32.47 3.87
N SER A 228 3.95 33.43 3.00
CA SER A 228 4.70 34.67 2.78
C SER A 228 3.85 35.90 3.09
N ASP A 229 4.41 37.09 2.83
CA ASP A 229 3.69 38.36 2.98
C ASP A 229 2.70 38.60 1.82
N ASP A 230 2.81 37.82 0.74
CA ASP A 230 1.81 37.79 -0.34
C ASP A 230 0.70 36.78 0.02
N ASN A 231 -0.43 37.33 0.47
CA ASN A 231 -1.57 36.52 0.88
C ASN A 231 -2.20 35.76 -0.31
N ARG A 232 -2.21 36.34 -1.52
CA ARG A 232 -2.79 35.70 -2.71
C ARG A 232 -1.97 34.45 -3.08
N LEU A 233 -0.65 34.61 -3.14
CA LEU A 233 0.25 33.48 -3.41
C LEU A 233 0.20 32.44 -2.29
N SER A 234 0.17 32.87 -1.03
CA SER A 234 0.10 31.96 0.12
C SER A 234 -1.15 31.08 0.09
N LEU A 235 -2.31 31.66 -0.22
CA LEU A 235 -3.57 30.92 -0.36
C LEU A 235 -3.55 29.93 -1.53
N ALA A 236 -2.95 30.32 -2.66
CA ALA A 236 -2.80 29.42 -3.80
C ALA A 236 -1.91 28.21 -3.45
N ARG A 237 -0.75 28.46 -2.80
CA ARG A 237 0.19 27.41 -2.37
C ARG A 237 -0.37 26.51 -1.29
N LEU A 238 -1.14 27.06 -0.35
CA LEU A 238 -1.87 26.26 0.66
C LEU A 238 -2.91 25.35 0.01
N SER A 239 -3.62 25.82 -1.03
CA SER A 239 -4.58 24.99 -1.78
C SER A 239 -3.87 23.82 -2.49
N LEU A 240 -2.68 24.05 -3.04
CA LEU A 240 -1.85 22.98 -3.60
C LEU A 240 -1.42 21.97 -2.52
N CYS A 241 -1.00 22.46 -1.35
CA CYS A 241 -0.64 21.62 -0.21
C CYS A 241 -1.83 20.81 0.31
N GLU A 242 -3.05 21.34 0.27
CA GLU A 242 -4.27 20.62 0.62
C GLU A 242 -4.48 19.41 -0.30
N GLY A 243 -4.30 19.59 -1.61
CA GLY A 243 -4.37 18.50 -2.58
C GLY A 243 -3.35 17.39 -2.28
N VAL A 244 -2.12 17.77 -1.93
CA VAL A 244 -1.10 16.81 -1.47
C VAL A 244 -1.53 16.11 -0.18
N LYS A 245 -2.05 16.85 0.82
CA LYS A 245 -2.53 16.28 2.08
C LYS A 245 -3.58 15.20 1.85
N ILE A 246 -4.60 15.50 1.03
CA ILE A 246 -5.70 14.58 0.72
C ILE A 246 -5.18 13.29 0.08
N VAL A 247 -4.31 13.40 -0.92
CA VAL A 247 -3.77 12.22 -1.63
C VAL A 247 -2.88 11.37 -0.71
N LEU A 248 -2.08 12.00 0.15
CA LEU A 248 -1.27 11.27 1.13
C LEU A 248 -2.15 10.55 2.16
N GLU A 249 -3.19 11.20 2.67
CA GLU A 249 -4.12 10.63 3.65
C GLU A 249 -4.85 9.41 3.07
N GLU A 250 -5.47 9.56 1.90
CA GLU A 250 -6.22 8.49 1.25
C GLU A 250 -5.33 7.32 0.88
N GLY A 251 -4.11 7.59 0.38
CA GLY A 251 -3.14 6.55 0.07
C GLY A 251 -2.65 5.78 1.30
N LEU A 252 -2.30 6.47 2.39
CA LEU A 252 -1.88 5.82 3.64
C LEU A 252 -3.02 4.98 4.23
N LYS A 253 -4.24 5.53 4.26
CA LYS A 253 -5.45 4.85 4.75
C LYS A 253 -5.76 3.59 3.94
N LEU A 254 -5.63 3.64 2.61
CA LEU A 254 -5.80 2.47 1.74
C LEU A 254 -4.81 1.34 2.08
N LEU A 255 -3.56 1.69 2.42
CA LEU A 255 -2.53 0.75 2.83
C LEU A 255 -2.71 0.27 4.28
N GLY A 256 -3.71 0.79 5.00
CA GLY A 256 -3.95 0.51 6.41
C GLY A 256 -2.88 1.08 7.34
N VAL A 257 -2.22 2.17 6.91
CA VAL A 257 -1.16 2.89 7.62
C VAL A 257 -1.73 4.22 8.14
N SER A 258 -1.32 4.67 9.32
CA SER A 258 -1.81 5.94 9.86
C SER A 258 -1.20 7.16 9.15
N ALA A 259 -1.93 8.28 9.18
CA ALA A 259 -1.48 9.59 8.71
C ALA A 259 -1.39 10.54 9.91
N PRO A 260 -0.25 10.57 10.64
CA PRO A 260 -0.13 11.37 11.86
C PRO A 260 -0.01 12.86 11.53
N GLU A 261 -0.87 13.71 12.12
CA GLU A 261 -0.80 15.17 11.92
C GLU A 261 0.39 15.85 12.63
N ARG A 262 1.12 15.08 13.44
CA ARG A 262 2.31 15.47 14.21
C ARG A 262 3.27 14.28 14.28
N MET A 263 4.55 14.50 13.99
CA MET A 263 5.65 13.55 14.13
C MET A 263 6.86 14.24 14.73
#